data_AF-A0A353ZEG1-F1
#
_entry.id   AF-A0A353ZEG1-F1
#
_cell.length_a   1.000
_cell.length_b   1.000
_cell.length_c   1.000
_cell.angle_alpha   90.00
_cell.angle_beta   90.00
_cell.angle_gamma   90.00
#
_symmetry.space_group_name_H-M   'P 1'
#
loop_
_entity.id
_entity.type
_entity.pdbx_description
1 polymer ?
#
loop_
_entity_poly.entity_id
_entity_poly.type
_entity_poly.pdbx_seq_one_letter_code
_entity_poly.pdbx_strand_id
1 'polypeptide(L)'
;MRKVAWGKQGKPRPLDRTGNPGGLIGLRKKSVCTGRGRRDRLRRLSGHRLPLPDNTRGPRLTPQTGETPAHGRVEFPVYNSPNHGKTTRKPVLAGSCEASILRPLQPRTAGCDSGGSLPGFGLARTDWTSQCREPAFPQCGTQHGGLRVDRLLIAGVDTVVGANLAAAWGGRRQVTGLCWEHSLSVEGCNIEGPASPEHPPTSRLLGSQPDWVVFCGPSAVSSWNEQRPDWNSCDWARAAAQWAEAARDWGAEFTLISSDAVFTGPWMFHRETGNCFCDSHEARLLRQTEQAVLDANPQALIVRTNAYGWAPLPELAGLPELVVETLSNEGELRLDCQRHATPLLVADLAVVLDEAQQRKLAGVYHIGGGERVNPFRFACLLADQFGLPLAGLNAHELGANGRREFGGGETSLQSRRIRKTLNVPLPLIREGIAQLHEQHVSGYRDRFSHEALELIPARAA
;
A
#
# COMPACT_ATOMS: atom_id res chain seq x y z
N MET A 1 -22.86 -37.20 46.06
CA MET A 1 -22.61 -36.67 47.43
C MET A 1 -22.38 -35.16 47.32
N ARG A 2 -23.43 -34.35 47.44
CA ARG A 2 -23.80 -33.45 48.55
C ARG A 2 -22.79 -32.33 48.93
N LYS A 3 -23.15 -31.12 48.47
CA LYS A 3 -23.22 -29.79 49.13
C LYS A 3 -21.93 -29.03 49.52
N VAL A 4 -21.74 -27.94 48.77
CA VAL A 4 -21.09 -26.67 49.12
C VAL A 4 -21.98 -25.87 50.08
N ALA A 5 -21.40 -25.17 51.06
CA ALA A 5 -22.08 -24.23 51.96
C ALA A 5 -21.50 -22.81 51.81
N TRP A 6 -22.43 -21.85 51.71
CA TRP A 6 -22.21 -20.40 51.60
C TRP A 6 -21.96 -19.74 52.96
N GLY A 7 -21.07 -18.74 52.99
CA GLY A 7 -20.89 -17.78 54.10
C GLY A 7 -21.32 -16.36 53.68
N LYS A 8 -22.06 -15.69 54.56
CA LYS A 8 -22.94 -14.53 54.32
C LYS A 8 -22.22 -13.17 54.30
N GLN A 9 -22.81 -12.25 53.51
CA GLN A 9 -22.60 -10.80 53.52
C GLN A 9 -23.17 -10.13 54.78
N GLY A 10 -22.53 -9.05 55.22
CA GLY A 10 -23.04 -8.09 56.19
C GLY A 10 -22.85 -6.63 55.71
N LYS A 11 -23.95 -5.88 55.69
CA LYS A 11 -24.07 -4.40 55.81
C LYS A 11 -24.91 -4.14 57.09
N PRO A 12 -25.02 -2.95 57.72
CA PRO A 12 -24.94 -1.59 57.12
C PRO A 12 -24.49 -0.37 58.02
N ARG A 13 -24.25 0.79 57.35
CA ARG A 13 -24.74 2.19 57.66
C ARG A 13 -24.10 3.11 58.76
N PRO A 14 -24.39 4.46 58.77
CA PRO A 14 -23.42 5.57 58.61
C PRO A 14 -23.48 6.66 59.72
N LEU A 15 -22.83 7.83 59.50
CA LEU A 15 -22.96 9.20 60.12
C LEU A 15 -21.54 9.83 60.28
N ASP A 16 -21.24 11.13 60.32
CA ASP A 16 -21.74 12.43 59.84
C ASP A 16 -20.67 13.48 60.29
N ARG A 17 -20.68 14.69 59.70
CA ARG A 17 -20.23 16.00 60.23
C ARG A 17 -18.75 16.48 60.29
N THR A 18 -18.48 17.46 59.41
CA THR A 18 -18.03 18.86 59.64
C THR A 18 -16.82 19.22 60.53
N GLY A 19 -15.90 20.03 60.00
CA GLY A 19 -15.08 20.98 60.80
C GLY A 19 -13.80 21.50 60.11
N ASN A 20 -13.86 22.71 59.53
CA ASN A 20 -12.71 23.61 59.23
C ASN A 20 -12.60 24.61 60.41
N PRO A 21 -11.45 25.24 60.80
CA PRO A 21 -10.84 26.36 60.03
C PRO A 21 -9.32 26.68 60.25
N GLY A 22 -8.79 27.60 59.42
CA GLY A 22 -7.58 28.44 59.65
C GLY A 22 -6.53 28.33 58.53
N GLY A 23 -6.28 29.31 57.62
CA GLY A 23 -5.77 30.69 57.82
C GLY A 23 -4.23 30.65 57.93
N LEU A 24 -3.34 31.32 57.16
CA LEU A 24 -3.32 32.65 56.51
C LEU A 24 -2.08 32.78 55.57
N ILE A 25 -2.24 33.58 54.49
CA ILE A 25 -1.35 34.67 53.96
C ILE A 25 0.05 34.40 53.35
N GLY A 26 0.26 34.98 52.14
CA GLY A 26 1.54 35.61 51.72
C GLY A 26 1.96 35.42 50.24
N LEU A 27 1.28 36.03 49.25
CA LEU A 27 1.67 37.24 48.47
C LEU A 27 2.97 37.24 47.62
N ARG A 28 2.74 37.27 46.29
CA ARG A 28 3.28 38.15 45.21
C ARG A 28 4.79 38.20 44.90
N LYS A 29 5.08 38.09 43.58
CA LYS A 29 5.68 39.17 42.76
C LYS A 29 5.29 39.03 41.28
N LYS A 30 4.80 40.14 40.71
CA LYS A 30 4.64 40.41 39.27
C LYS A 30 5.90 41.15 38.80
N SER A 31 6.36 40.89 37.58
CA SER A 31 7.27 41.76 36.84
C SER A 31 6.59 42.27 35.58
N VAL A 32 6.60 43.59 35.44
CA VAL A 32 6.22 44.37 34.25
C VAL A 32 7.52 44.89 33.64
N CYS A 33 7.67 44.80 32.32
CA CYS A 33 8.55 45.67 31.55
C CYS A 33 7.73 46.35 30.43
N THR A 34 7.95 47.64 30.32
CA THR A 34 7.26 48.65 29.50
C THR A 34 7.99 48.92 28.19
N GLY A 35 7.27 49.34 27.14
CA GLY A 35 7.85 50.29 26.18
C GLY A 35 7.26 50.38 24.76
N ARG A 36 6.26 51.28 24.59
CA ARG A 36 6.05 52.29 23.51
C ARG A 36 6.05 51.86 22.02
N GLY A 37 5.16 52.33 21.14
CA GLY A 37 4.15 53.40 21.19
C GLY A 37 3.20 53.40 19.97
N ARG A 38 1.99 54.00 20.11
CA ARG A 38 1.43 55.17 19.37
C ARG A 38 1.28 54.97 17.84
N ARG A 39 0.13 55.14 17.16
CA ARG A 39 -1.03 56.07 17.30
C ARG A 39 -2.26 55.59 16.49
N ASP A 40 -3.44 55.90 17.03
CA ASP A 40 -4.66 56.45 16.40
C ASP A 40 -5.14 56.01 15.00
N ARG A 41 -6.37 55.45 14.92
CA ARG A 41 -7.59 56.24 14.64
C ARG A 41 -8.89 55.44 14.74
N LEU A 42 -9.83 56.02 15.47
CA LEU A 42 -11.26 55.68 15.49
C LEU A 42 -11.94 55.95 14.14
N ARG A 43 -12.86 55.08 13.73
CA ARG A 43 -14.20 55.45 13.25
C ARG A 43 -15.19 54.30 13.43
N ARG A 44 -16.22 54.58 14.23
CA ARG A 44 -17.48 53.82 14.30
C ARG A 44 -18.29 54.06 13.02
N LEU A 45 -19.13 53.09 12.65
CA LEU A 45 -20.54 53.20 12.21
C LEU A 45 -21.05 51.74 12.08
N SER A 46 -21.93 51.27 12.98
CA SER A 46 -23.36 50.94 12.74
C SER A 46 -23.58 50.24 11.38
N GLY A 47 -24.11 49.03 11.24
CA GLY A 47 -25.18 48.34 11.95
C GLY A 47 -26.02 47.63 10.88
N HIS A 48 -26.54 46.43 11.21
CA HIS A 48 -27.63 45.66 10.58
C HIS A 48 -27.27 44.17 10.44
N ARG A 49 -27.79 43.39 11.40
CA ARG A 49 -28.13 41.97 11.27
C ARG A 49 -29.58 41.87 10.82
N LEU A 50 -29.93 40.83 10.06
CA LEU A 50 -31.18 40.06 10.11
C LEU A 50 -31.02 38.78 9.21
N PRO A 51 -31.87 37.74 9.33
CA PRO A 51 -31.44 36.36 9.51
C PRO A 51 -31.95 35.35 8.46
N LEU A 52 -31.49 34.10 8.61
CA LEU A 52 -31.93 32.87 7.92
C LEU A 52 -33.40 32.52 8.20
N PRO A 53 -34.07 31.75 7.31
CA PRO A 53 -35.22 30.95 7.67
C PRO A 53 -34.91 29.44 7.68
N ASP A 54 -35.49 28.79 8.67
CA ASP A 54 -35.67 27.35 8.83
C ASP A 54 -37.09 26.99 8.37
N ASN A 55 -37.30 25.83 7.76
CA ASN A 55 -38.62 25.19 7.71
C ASN A 55 -38.54 23.72 7.29
N THR A 56 -38.78 22.84 8.27
CA THR A 56 -39.18 21.45 8.12
C THR A 56 -40.70 21.30 8.13
N ARG A 57 -41.28 20.48 7.22
CA ARG A 57 -42.47 19.61 7.40
C ARG A 57 -42.81 18.88 6.07
N GLY A 58 -42.84 17.54 6.07
CA GLY A 58 -43.52 16.70 5.04
C GLY A 58 -45.01 16.48 5.41
N PRO A 59 -45.76 15.45 4.92
CA PRO A 59 -45.43 14.37 3.95
C PRO A 59 -46.60 13.94 2.96
N ARG A 60 -46.37 12.84 2.21
CA ARG A 60 -47.30 11.81 1.61
C ARG A 60 -47.79 11.85 0.14
N LEU A 61 -47.30 10.83 -0.61
CA LEU A 61 -47.98 9.80 -1.46
C LEU A 61 -49.19 10.14 -2.35
N THR A 62 -49.08 9.90 -3.67
CA THR A 62 -49.72 8.76 -4.42
C THR A 62 -49.37 8.82 -5.93
N PRO A 63 -49.54 7.70 -6.70
CA PRO A 63 -49.00 7.51 -8.04
C PRO A 63 -50.04 7.74 -9.15
N GLN A 64 -49.61 8.01 -10.40
CA GLN A 64 -50.33 7.57 -11.62
C GLN A 64 -49.58 7.84 -12.95
N THR A 65 -49.51 6.78 -13.75
CA THR A 65 -49.69 6.66 -15.23
C THR A 65 -48.92 7.55 -16.20
N GLY A 66 -48.05 6.89 -16.98
CA GLY A 66 -48.10 6.75 -18.44
C GLY A 66 -48.33 7.99 -19.30
N GLU A 67 -47.34 8.31 -20.14
CA GLU A 67 -47.56 8.64 -21.56
C GLU A 67 -46.21 8.80 -22.27
N THR A 68 -46.05 8.09 -23.40
CA THR A 68 -45.05 8.36 -24.44
C THR A 68 -45.67 9.37 -25.41
N PRO A 69 -44.90 10.33 -25.96
CA PRO A 69 -44.73 10.26 -27.42
C PRO A 69 -43.38 10.74 -27.96
N ALA A 70 -42.97 10.04 -29.03
CA ALA A 70 -42.40 10.51 -30.30
C ALA A 70 -41.37 11.66 -30.36
N HIS A 71 -40.20 11.30 -30.94
CA HIS A 71 -39.44 12.02 -31.96
C HIS A 71 -39.42 13.56 -31.95
N GLY A 72 -38.30 14.12 -31.46
CA GLY A 72 -37.84 15.46 -31.77
C GLY A 72 -36.32 15.48 -31.94
N ARG A 73 -35.86 15.87 -33.14
CA ARG A 73 -34.45 16.14 -33.49
C ARG A 73 -33.78 17.00 -32.42
N VAL A 74 -32.58 16.61 -31.98
CA VAL A 74 -31.67 17.48 -31.24
C VAL A 74 -30.46 17.77 -32.11
N GLU A 75 -30.31 19.05 -32.43
CA GLU A 75 -29.20 19.64 -33.17
C GLU A 75 -27.93 19.64 -32.34
N PHE A 76 -26.80 19.28 -32.97
CA PHE A 76 -25.46 19.37 -32.38
C PHE A 76 -24.94 20.81 -32.50
N PRO A 77 -24.42 21.45 -31.43
CA PRO A 77 -23.64 22.66 -31.60
C PRO A 77 -22.22 22.32 -32.08
N VAL A 78 -21.95 22.69 -33.33
CA VAL A 78 -20.63 22.77 -33.96
C VAL A 78 -19.88 23.94 -33.33
N TYR A 79 -18.77 23.68 -32.65
CA TYR A 79 -17.85 24.72 -32.18
C TYR A 79 -16.92 25.12 -33.33
N ASN A 80 -17.18 26.30 -33.90
CA ASN A 80 -16.32 26.92 -34.91
C ASN A 80 -15.25 27.81 -34.24
N SER A 81 -14.01 27.61 -34.63
CA SER A 81 -12.93 28.60 -34.72
C SER A 81 -12.04 28.13 -35.88
N PRO A 82 -11.45 29.00 -36.74
CA PRO A 82 -10.64 30.16 -36.33
C PRO A 82 -10.58 31.33 -37.35
N ASN A 83 -9.83 32.40 -37.02
CA ASN A 83 -9.00 33.25 -37.91
C ASN A 83 -8.57 34.53 -37.13
N HIS A 84 -7.39 35.15 -37.26
CA HIS A 84 -6.37 35.20 -38.32
C HIS A 84 -5.04 35.77 -37.75
N GLY A 85 -3.92 35.40 -38.38
CA GLY A 85 -2.62 36.08 -38.24
C GLY A 85 -1.63 35.61 -39.29
N LYS A 86 -1.64 36.26 -40.46
CA LYS A 86 -0.85 35.93 -41.65
C LYS A 86 0.63 36.29 -41.48
N THR A 87 1.53 35.46 -42.00
CA THR A 87 2.77 35.91 -42.66
C THR A 87 3.20 34.90 -43.72
N THR A 88 3.74 35.43 -44.81
CA THR A 88 3.91 34.84 -46.13
C THR A 88 5.29 34.20 -46.31
N ARG A 89 5.38 33.08 -47.07
CA ARG A 89 6.36 32.84 -48.17
C ARG A 89 6.24 31.43 -48.79
N LYS A 90 5.94 31.45 -50.10
CA LYS A 90 6.12 30.54 -51.27
C LYS A 90 6.29 29.00 -51.14
N PRO A 91 5.80 28.22 -52.14
CA PRO A 91 5.72 26.75 -52.12
C PRO A 91 6.82 26.04 -52.93
N VAL A 92 7.09 24.77 -52.62
CA VAL A 92 7.72 23.79 -53.54
C VAL A 92 7.05 22.42 -53.39
N LEU A 93 6.37 22.05 -54.49
CA LEU A 93 6.06 20.75 -55.11
C LEU A 93 5.91 19.44 -54.31
N ALA A 94 4.87 18.73 -54.76
CA ALA A 94 4.39 17.41 -54.37
C ALA A 94 5.29 16.24 -54.80
N GLY A 95 5.11 15.11 -54.14
CA GLY A 95 5.63 13.81 -54.54
C GLY A 95 5.02 12.69 -53.69
N SER A 96 3.85 12.23 -54.09
CA SER A 96 3.26 10.93 -53.71
C SER A 96 4.14 9.78 -54.17
N CYS A 97 4.20 8.68 -53.41
CA CYS A 97 4.30 7.33 -53.98
C CYS A 97 4.00 6.25 -52.94
N GLU A 98 3.41 5.17 -53.46
CA GLU A 98 2.68 4.11 -52.80
C GLU A 98 3.55 3.01 -52.20
N ALA A 99 2.86 2.18 -51.42
CA ALA A 99 3.29 0.93 -50.84
C ALA A 99 3.77 -0.09 -51.88
N SER A 100 4.73 -0.93 -51.49
CA SER A 100 5.05 -2.18 -52.19
C SER A 100 5.37 -3.29 -51.20
N ILE A 101 4.65 -4.38 -51.40
CA ILE A 101 4.65 -5.65 -50.69
C ILE A 101 5.80 -6.52 -51.22
N LEU A 102 6.60 -7.14 -50.35
CA LEU A 102 7.39 -8.34 -50.71
C LEU A 102 7.42 -9.36 -49.55
N ARG A 103 7.10 -10.61 -49.92
CA ARG A 103 7.19 -11.84 -49.12
C ARG A 103 8.49 -12.62 -49.48
N PRO A 104 8.86 -13.68 -48.72
CA PRO A 104 10.26 -14.00 -48.36
C PRO A 104 10.94 -15.08 -49.23
N LEU A 105 12.27 -15.16 -49.14
CA LEU A 105 13.11 -16.21 -49.74
C LEU A 105 13.57 -17.25 -48.69
N GLN A 106 13.50 -18.52 -49.05
CA GLN A 106 14.05 -19.69 -48.33
C GLN A 106 15.50 -20.02 -48.78
N PRO A 107 16.27 -20.82 -47.99
CA PRO A 107 17.71 -21.00 -48.18
C PRO A 107 18.10 -22.27 -48.97
N ARG A 108 19.32 -22.27 -49.54
CA ARG A 108 19.97 -23.43 -50.17
C ARG A 108 21.19 -23.91 -49.37
N THR A 109 21.39 -25.23 -49.40
CA THR A 109 22.38 -26.08 -48.72
C THR A 109 23.65 -26.36 -49.56
N ALA A 110 24.64 -27.01 -48.90
CA ALA A 110 25.91 -27.63 -49.37
C ALA A 110 27.16 -26.74 -49.23
N GLY A 111 28.35 -27.17 -48.80
CA GLY A 111 28.95 -28.47 -48.43
C GLY A 111 30.43 -28.25 -48.02
N CYS A 112 31.06 -29.24 -47.37
CA CYS A 112 32.41 -29.23 -46.77
C CYS A 112 33.58 -29.31 -47.78
N ASP A 113 34.73 -28.67 -47.51
CA ASP A 113 36.03 -29.32 -47.18
C ASP A 113 37.28 -28.40 -47.21
N SER A 114 38.16 -28.64 -46.22
CA SER A 114 39.63 -28.45 -46.14
C SER A 114 40.31 -27.06 -46.06
N GLY A 115 40.89 -26.78 -44.88
CA GLY A 115 42.34 -26.61 -44.64
C GLY A 115 43.09 -25.37 -45.15
N GLY A 116 43.39 -24.41 -44.27
CA GLY A 116 44.41 -23.37 -44.49
C GLY A 116 44.48 -22.33 -43.36
N SER A 117 45.66 -22.16 -42.77
CA SER A 117 45.96 -21.53 -41.48
C SER A 117 46.31 -20.03 -41.52
N LEU A 118 45.71 -19.27 -40.56
CA LEU A 118 46.12 -18.00 -39.89
C LEU A 118 46.08 -16.66 -40.66
N PRO A 119 45.98 -15.49 -39.98
CA PRO A 119 45.29 -15.16 -38.71
C PRO A 119 44.43 -13.87 -38.82
N GLY A 120 43.41 -13.70 -37.96
CA GLY A 120 42.86 -12.36 -37.67
C GLY A 120 41.35 -12.28 -37.46
N PHE A 121 40.97 -11.65 -36.34
CA PHE A 121 39.63 -11.17 -35.99
C PHE A 121 38.59 -12.23 -35.62
N GLY A 122 38.65 -12.68 -34.36
CA GLY A 122 37.58 -13.42 -33.71
C GLY A 122 36.37 -12.53 -33.40
N LEU A 123 35.28 -12.73 -34.13
CA LEU A 123 33.92 -12.41 -33.69
C LEU A 123 33.30 -13.71 -33.19
N ALA A 124 33.34 -13.90 -31.87
CA ALA A 124 32.73 -15.05 -31.23
C ALA A 124 31.20 -14.92 -31.25
N ARG A 125 30.55 -15.85 -31.94
CA ARG A 125 29.18 -16.27 -31.64
C ARG A 125 29.21 -16.99 -30.28
N THR A 126 28.40 -16.54 -29.34
CA THR A 126 28.14 -17.27 -28.10
C THR A 126 26.79 -17.95 -28.19
N ASP A 127 26.83 -19.29 -28.18
CA ASP A 127 25.70 -20.15 -27.87
C ASP A 127 25.13 -19.79 -26.50
N TRP A 128 23.82 -19.57 -26.45
CA TRP A 128 23.06 -19.43 -25.22
C TRP A 128 22.71 -20.81 -24.67
N THR A 129 23.67 -21.46 -24.02
CA THR A 129 23.37 -22.51 -23.03
C THR A 129 23.18 -21.84 -21.69
N SER A 130 21.93 -21.78 -21.23
CA SER A 130 21.49 -21.29 -19.94
C SER A 130 22.00 -22.19 -18.81
N GLN A 131 23.21 -21.89 -18.32
CA GLN A 131 23.61 -22.28 -16.97
C GLN A 131 22.96 -21.28 -16.00
N CYS A 132 22.01 -21.76 -15.20
CA CYS A 132 21.49 -21.05 -14.04
C CYS A 132 22.67 -20.66 -13.13
N ARG A 133 23.09 -19.40 -13.19
CA ARG A 133 23.98 -18.80 -12.21
C ARG A 133 23.13 -18.07 -11.20
N GLU A 134 23.13 -18.55 -9.96
CA GLU A 134 22.75 -17.75 -8.80
C GLU A 134 23.53 -16.41 -8.85
N PRO A 135 22.91 -15.26 -8.52
CA PRO A 135 23.63 -14.00 -8.47
C PRO A 135 24.68 -14.05 -7.36
N ALA A 136 25.96 -14.04 -7.76
CA ALA A 136 27.09 -13.93 -6.85
C ALA A 136 27.21 -12.48 -6.36
N PHE A 137 26.96 -12.26 -5.07
CA PHE A 137 27.16 -10.98 -4.39
C PHE A 137 28.57 -10.89 -3.76
N PRO A 138 29.18 -9.70 -3.68
CA PRO A 138 30.53 -9.52 -3.14
C PRO A 138 30.59 -9.89 -1.66
N GLN A 139 31.54 -10.76 -1.30
CA GLN A 139 31.77 -11.20 0.07
C GLN A 139 32.21 -10.00 0.93
N CYS A 140 31.38 -9.66 1.92
CA CYS A 140 31.69 -8.68 2.94
C CYS A 140 32.86 -9.19 3.80
N GLY A 141 33.88 -8.35 3.96
CA GLY A 141 35.12 -8.67 4.68
C GLY A 141 34.86 -9.09 6.13
N THR A 142 35.52 -10.16 6.53
CA THR A 142 35.50 -10.74 7.88
C THR A 142 35.88 -9.72 8.95
N GLN A 143 34.94 -9.36 9.82
CA GLN A 143 35.23 -8.84 11.15
C GLN A 143 34.74 -9.85 12.20
N HIS A 144 35.61 -10.17 13.15
CA HIS A 144 35.31 -11.03 14.29
C HIS A 144 34.32 -10.34 15.23
N GLY A 145 33.06 -10.78 15.22
CA GLY A 145 32.03 -10.47 16.20
C GLY A 145 31.05 -11.64 16.22
N GLY A 146 30.65 -12.13 17.40
CA GLY A 146 29.68 -13.22 17.49
C GLY A 146 28.46 -12.94 16.62
N LEU A 147 28.01 -13.92 15.84
CA LEU A 147 26.88 -13.79 14.91
C LEU A 147 25.64 -13.33 15.70
N ARG A 148 25.38 -12.02 15.73
CA ARG A 148 24.12 -11.47 16.24
C ARG A 148 23.07 -11.86 15.23
N VAL A 149 22.15 -12.73 15.64
CA VAL A 149 20.97 -13.06 14.83
C VAL A 149 20.04 -11.86 14.88
N ASP A 150 19.80 -11.22 13.74
CA ASP A 150 18.86 -10.10 13.66
C ASP A 150 17.43 -10.62 13.91
N ARG A 151 16.77 -10.08 14.94
CA ARG A 151 15.43 -10.48 15.35
C ARG A 151 14.40 -9.49 14.80
N LEU A 152 13.40 -10.01 14.11
CA LEU A 152 12.35 -9.22 13.46
C LEU A 152 10.99 -9.63 14.01
N LEU A 153 10.16 -8.63 14.33
CA LEU A 153 8.75 -8.83 14.62
C LEU A 153 7.89 -8.20 13.52
N ILE A 154 7.04 -9.00 12.87
CA ILE A 154 6.05 -8.53 11.89
C ILE A 154 4.68 -8.59 12.54
N ALA A 155 4.10 -7.43 12.83
CA ALA A 155 2.76 -7.32 13.38
C ALA A 155 1.76 -7.15 12.22
N GLY A 156 0.85 -8.10 12.03
CA GLY A 156 0.02 -8.23 10.83
C GLY A 156 0.61 -9.15 9.77
N VAL A 157 1.18 -10.28 10.21
CA VAL A 157 1.77 -11.29 9.31
C VAL A 157 0.71 -11.96 8.42
N ASP A 158 -0.55 -11.91 8.81
CA ASP A 158 -1.71 -12.38 8.06
C ASP A 158 -2.16 -11.41 6.95
N THR A 159 -1.43 -10.33 6.69
CA THR A 159 -1.64 -9.47 5.51
C THR A 159 -0.81 -9.95 4.31
N VAL A 160 -1.17 -9.54 3.09
CA VAL A 160 -0.40 -9.87 1.87
C VAL A 160 1.06 -9.41 2.00
N VAL A 161 1.28 -8.17 2.42
CA VAL A 161 2.66 -7.67 2.60
C VAL A 161 3.34 -8.37 3.78
N GLY A 162 2.66 -8.52 4.92
CA GLY A 162 3.24 -9.16 6.11
C GLY A 162 3.73 -10.59 5.86
N ALA A 163 2.90 -11.44 5.25
CA ALA A 163 3.25 -12.83 4.97
C ALA A 163 4.42 -12.94 3.99
N ASN A 164 4.40 -12.15 2.92
CA ASN A 164 5.47 -12.19 1.93
C ASN A 164 6.78 -11.60 2.46
N LEU A 165 6.74 -10.60 3.34
CA LEU A 165 7.93 -10.12 4.05
C LEU A 165 8.50 -11.19 5.00
N ALA A 166 7.62 -11.88 5.74
CA ALA A 166 8.02 -12.99 6.61
C ALA A 166 8.71 -14.10 5.80
N ALA A 167 8.10 -14.54 4.70
CA ALA A 167 8.65 -15.57 3.82
C ALA A 167 9.97 -15.13 3.13
N ALA A 168 10.12 -13.85 2.80
CA ALA A 168 11.35 -13.32 2.20
C ALA A 168 12.52 -13.27 3.21
N TRP A 169 12.23 -13.00 4.50
CA TRP A 169 13.27 -12.87 5.53
C TRP A 169 13.45 -14.09 6.44
N GLY A 170 12.53 -15.07 6.43
CA GLY A 170 12.58 -16.25 7.30
C GLY A 170 13.86 -17.10 7.15
N GLY A 171 14.51 -17.07 5.99
CA GLY A 171 15.79 -17.74 5.77
C GLY A 171 17.02 -16.96 6.23
N ARG A 172 16.88 -15.69 6.65
CA ARG A 172 17.98 -14.76 6.96
C ARG A 172 17.92 -14.15 8.35
N ARG A 173 16.72 -14.04 8.93
CA ARG A 173 16.44 -13.38 10.21
C ARG A 173 15.60 -14.31 11.09
N GLN A 174 15.67 -14.12 12.40
CA GLN A 174 14.70 -14.77 13.30
C GLN A 174 13.40 -13.97 13.26
N VAL A 175 12.45 -14.43 12.44
CA VAL A 175 11.16 -13.77 12.23
C VAL A 175 10.14 -14.30 13.23
N THR A 176 9.59 -13.39 14.04
CA THR A 176 8.35 -13.62 14.79
C THR A 176 7.22 -12.88 14.06
N GLY A 177 6.13 -13.56 13.74
CA GLY A 177 4.94 -12.97 13.15
C GLY A 177 3.81 -12.92 14.16
N LEU A 178 2.99 -11.87 14.13
CA LEU A 178 1.76 -11.75 14.92
C LEU A 178 0.59 -11.55 13.95
N CYS A 179 -0.45 -12.37 14.07
CA CYS A 179 -1.66 -12.20 13.28
C CYS A 179 -2.60 -11.13 13.89
N TRP A 180 -3.42 -10.50 13.05
CA TRP A 180 -4.53 -9.66 13.52
C TRP A 180 -5.82 -10.46 13.68
N GLU A 181 -6.17 -11.24 12.67
CA GLU A 181 -7.47 -11.88 12.56
C GLU A 181 -7.32 -13.38 12.28
N HIS A 182 -6.49 -13.74 11.31
CA HIS A 182 -6.44 -15.09 10.77
C HIS A 182 -5.20 -15.84 11.26
N SER A 183 -5.39 -17.06 11.76
CA SER A 183 -4.25 -17.91 12.11
C SER A 183 -3.58 -18.41 10.83
N LEU A 184 -2.26 -18.20 10.76
CA LEU A 184 -1.43 -18.52 9.61
C LEU A 184 -0.13 -19.13 10.12
N SER A 185 0.46 -20.00 9.32
CA SER A 185 1.85 -20.42 9.47
C SER A 185 2.64 -20.03 8.23
N VAL A 186 3.87 -19.57 8.45
CA VAL A 186 4.81 -19.20 7.39
C VAL A 186 6.08 -20.00 7.60
N GLU A 187 6.54 -20.71 6.56
CA GLU A 187 7.74 -21.54 6.63
C GLU A 187 8.93 -20.73 7.17
N GLY A 188 9.65 -21.30 8.14
CA GLY A 188 10.83 -20.68 8.74
C GLY A 188 10.55 -19.53 9.72
N CYS A 189 9.28 -19.27 10.07
CA CYS A 189 8.90 -18.19 10.99
C CYS A 189 8.20 -18.72 12.24
N ASN A 190 8.36 -18.02 13.37
CA ASN A 190 7.58 -18.26 14.58
C ASN A 190 6.31 -17.40 14.54
N ILE A 191 5.14 -18.00 14.30
CA ILE A 191 3.89 -17.24 14.20
C ILE A 191 3.09 -17.37 15.50
N GLU A 192 2.79 -16.23 16.10
CA GLU A 192 1.88 -16.10 17.22
C GLU A 192 0.45 -15.85 16.71
N GLY A 193 -0.52 -16.51 17.34
CA GLY A 193 -1.94 -16.32 17.07
C GLY A 193 -2.43 -14.88 17.27
N PRO A 194 -3.71 -14.59 16.93
CA PRO A 194 -4.21 -13.23 16.80
C PRO A 194 -3.96 -12.36 18.04
N ALA A 195 -3.67 -11.08 17.80
CA ALA A 195 -3.41 -10.10 18.84
C ALA A 195 -4.57 -10.02 19.84
N SER A 196 -4.34 -10.50 21.06
CA SER A 196 -5.30 -10.40 22.17
C SER A 196 -5.00 -9.15 23.02
N PRO A 197 -6.03 -8.45 23.54
CA PRO A 197 -5.84 -7.36 24.50
C PRO A 197 -5.03 -7.74 25.75
N GLU A 198 -5.01 -9.04 26.08
CA GLU A 198 -4.24 -9.58 27.20
C GLU A 198 -2.72 -9.51 26.98
N HIS A 199 -2.29 -9.33 25.73
CA HIS A 199 -0.89 -9.29 25.35
C HIS A 199 -0.57 -7.98 24.60
N PRO A 200 -0.34 -6.89 25.34
CA PRO A 200 0.00 -5.60 24.75
C PRO A 200 1.33 -5.68 23.98
N PRO A 201 1.63 -4.71 23.11
CA PRO A 201 2.87 -4.67 22.32
C PRO A 201 4.13 -4.90 23.18
N THR A 202 4.20 -4.32 24.37
CA THR A 202 5.33 -4.48 25.31
C THR A 202 5.60 -5.94 25.70
N SER A 203 4.56 -6.73 25.91
CA SER A 203 4.69 -8.16 26.24
C SER A 203 5.21 -8.98 25.05
N ARG A 204 4.76 -8.64 23.84
CA ARG A 204 5.22 -9.25 22.58
C ARG A 204 6.69 -8.94 22.31
N LEU A 205 7.11 -7.69 22.53
CA LEU A 205 8.50 -7.28 22.42
C LEU A 205 9.39 -7.98 23.46
N LEU A 206 8.90 -8.17 24.69
CA LEU A 206 9.64 -8.89 25.72
C LEU A 206 9.88 -10.36 25.35
N GLY A 207 8.87 -11.04 24.78
CA GLY A 207 8.96 -12.44 24.37
C GLY A 207 9.85 -12.66 23.14
N SER A 208 9.72 -11.81 22.12
CA SER A 208 10.44 -11.96 20.85
C SER A 208 11.80 -11.22 20.79
N GLN A 209 11.99 -10.23 21.67
CA GLN A 209 13.18 -9.37 21.75
C GLN A 209 13.65 -8.81 20.39
N PRO A 210 12.77 -8.20 19.59
CA PRO A 210 13.13 -7.80 18.23
C PRO A 210 14.07 -6.61 18.24
N ASP A 211 14.93 -6.56 17.22
CA ASP A 211 15.75 -5.40 16.88
C ASP A 211 15.00 -4.48 15.90
N TRP A 212 14.01 -5.02 15.18
CA TRP A 212 13.17 -4.32 14.22
C TRP A 212 11.72 -4.82 14.28
N VAL A 213 10.78 -3.88 14.23
CA VAL A 213 9.33 -4.13 14.17
C VAL A 213 8.77 -3.56 12.87
N VAL A 214 8.08 -4.40 12.10
CA VAL A 214 7.32 -3.99 10.92
C VAL A 214 5.83 -4.13 11.22
N PHE A 215 5.12 -3.01 11.18
CA PHE A 215 3.68 -2.96 11.39
C PHE A 215 2.94 -2.95 10.05
N CYS A 216 2.23 -4.03 9.78
CA CYS A 216 1.41 -4.26 8.61
C CYS A 216 -0.07 -4.17 8.98
N GLY A 217 -0.61 -2.95 9.02
CA GLY A 217 -2.05 -2.71 9.25
C GLY A 217 -2.91 -3.00 8.02
N PRO A 218 -4.16 -2.49 7.95
CA PRO A 218 -5.05 -2.69 6.80
C PRO A 218 -4.51 -2.11 5.49
N SER A 219 -3.57 -1.16 5.54
CA SER A 219 -2.85 -0.65 4.35
C SER A 219 -1.83 -1.62 3.76
N ALA A 220 -1.53 -2.73 4.43
CA ALA A 220 -0.56 -3.75 4.00
C ALA A 220 -1.16 -4.74 2.98
N VAL A 221 -2.11 -4.25 2.18
CA VAL A 221 -2.77 -4.91 1.06
C VAL A 221 -2.82 -3.88 -0.07
N SER A 222 -2.66 -4.33 -1.32
CA SER A 222 -2.72 -3.42 -2.47
C SER A 222 -4.03 -2.65 -2.50
N SER A 223 -3.95 -1.35 -2.80
CA SER A 223 -5.13 -0.50 -3.01
C SER A 223 -5.92 -0.87 -4.28
N TRP A 224 -5.40 -1.81 -5.09
CA TRP A 224 -6.10 -2.36 -6.23
C TRP A 224 -7.02 -3.53 -5.92
N ASN A 225 -6.88 -4.16 -4.76
CA ASN A 225 -7.75 -5.25 -4.35
C ASN A 225 -9.21 -4.77 -4.25
N GLU A 226 -10.13 -5.57 -4.79
CA GLU A 226 -11.57 -5.27 -4.73
C GLU A 226 -12.10 -5.50 -3.32
N GLN A 227 -11.66 -6.59 -2.68
CA GLN A 227 -11.92 -6.84 -1.27
C GLN A 227 -11.09 -5.87 -0.43
N ARG A 228 -11.78 -4.98 0.29
CA ARG A 228 -11.15 -4.00 1.16
C ARG A 228 -11.11 -4.54 2.59
N PRO A 229 -10.00 -4.38 3.32
CA PRO A 229 -9.95 -4.71 4.73
C PRO A 229 -10.89 -3.81 5.53
N ASP A 230 -11.38 -4.30 6.67
CA ASP A 230 -12.21 -3.49 7.55
C ASP A 230 -11.37 -2.46 8.32
N TRP A 231 -11.39 -1.22 7.83
CA TRP A 231 -10.72 -0.09 8.47
C TRP A 231 -11.34 0.31 9.81
N ASN A 232 -12.50 -0.22 10.17
CA ASN A 232 -13.19 0.08 11.44
C ASN A 232 -13.10 -1.08 12.45
N SER A 233 -12.37 -2.15 12.15
CA SER A 233 -12.21 -3.30 13.06
C SER A 233 -11.59 -2.90 14.40
N CYS A 234 -10.75 -1.85 14.41
CA CYS A 234 -10.24 -1.21 15.61
C CYS A 234 -9.81 0.25 15.36
N ASP A 235 -9.36 0.92 16.41
CA ASP A 235 -8.67 2.20 16.31
C ASP A 235 -7.22 1.97 15.86
N TRP A 236 -7.03 1.83 14.54
CA TRP A 236 -5.72 1.57 13.92
C TRP A 236 -4.69 2.65 14.22
N ALA A 237 -5.11 3.92 14.34
CA ALA A 237 -4.20 5.01 14.66
C ALA A 237 -3.63 4.86 16.07
N ARG A 238 -4.50 4.58 17.05
CA ARG A 238 -4.07 4.29 18.42
C ARG A 238 -3.25 3.00 18.50
N ALA A 239 -3.66 1.94 17.82
CA ALA A 239 -2.96 0.66 17.83
C ALA A 239 -1.53 0.80 17.30
N ALA A 240 -1.36 1.42 16.11
CA ALA A 240 -0.05 1.63 15.53
C ALA A 240 0.83 2.56 16.39
N ALA A 241 0.25 3.61 16.99
CA ALA A 241 0.97 4.48 17.91
C ALA A 241 1.49 3.74 19.15
N GLN A 242 0.68 2.84 19.75
CA GLN A 242 1.11 2.02 20.88
C GLN A 242 2.26 1.08 20.51
N TRP A 243 2.22 0.48 19.32
CA TRP A 243 3.32 -0.33 18.79
C TRP A 243 4.59 0.49 18.55
N ALA A 244 4.44 1.68 17.96
CA ALA A 244 5.55 2.59 17.69
C ALA A 244 6.23 3.08 18.98
N GLU A 245 5.42 3.43 19.99
CA GLU A 245 5.89 3.81 21.33
C GLU A 245 6.61 2.64 22.02
N ALA A 246 6.01 1.44 22.02
CA ALA A 246 6.63 0.27 22.63
C ALA A 246 7.97 -0.09 21.96
N ALA A 247 8.05 0.00 20.63
CA ALA A 247 9.30 -0.22 19.89
C ALA A 247 10.37 0.83 20.24
N ARG A 248 9.98 2.12 20.33
CA ARG A 248 10.86 3.21 20.78
C ARG A 248 11.43 2.94 22.16
N ASP A 249 10.57 2.58 23.12
CA ASP A 249 10.95 2.36 24.51
C ASP A 249 11.82 1.10 24.68
N TRP A 250 11.59 0.08 23.84
CA TRP A 250 12.43 -1.11 23.75
C TRP A 250 13.79 -0.86 23.08
N GLY A 251 13.87 0.17 22.22
CA GLY A 251 15.05 0.45 21.39
C GLY A 251 15.08 -0.33 20.07
N ALA A 252 13.94 -0.85 19.62
CA ALA A 252 13.79 -1.45 18.29
C ALA A 252 13.51 -0.38 17.23
N GLU A 253 14.00 -0.61 16.00
CA GLU A 253 13.56 0.15 14.84
C GLU A 253 12.08 -0.14 14.55
N PHE A 254 11.34 0.86 14.05
CA PHE A 254 9.91 0.71 13.76
C PHE A 254 9.61 1.15 12.33
N THR A 255 8.90 0.30 11.58
CA THR A 255 8.44 0.60 10.22
C THR A 255 6.94 0.37 10.10
N LEU A 256 6.20 1.40 9.67
CA LEU A 256 4.79 1.28 9.30
C LEU A 256 4.68 1.08 7.78
N ILE A 257 4.01 0.00 7.36
CA ILE A 257 3.57 -0.16 5.96
C ILE A 257 2.27 0.62 5.75
N SER A 258 2.39 1.74 5.06
CA SER A 258 1.30 2.59 4.60
C SER A 258 1.00 2.34 3.11
N SER A 259 0.04 3.07 2.56
CA SER A 259 -0.46 2.89 1.19
C SER A 259 -0.30 4.16 0.34
N ASP A 260 -0.19 3.96 -0.96
CA ASP A 260 -0.26 5.00 -1.97
C ASP A 260 -1.64 5.69 -2.04
N ALA A 261 -2.69 4.98 -1.65
CA ALA A 261 -4.07 5.44 -1.64
C ALA A 261 -4.38 6.55 -0.61
N VAL A 262 -3.37 7.03 0.13
CA VAL A 262 -3.45 8.33 0.81
C VAL A 262 -3.63 9.49 -0.19
N PHE A 263 -3.23 9.30 -1.45
CA PHE A 263 -3.31 10.30 -2.51
C PHE A 263 -4.45 10.02 -3.50
N THR A 264 -4.79 11.05 -4.26
CA THR A 264 -5.57 10.94 -5.49
C THR A 264 -5.13 12.01 -6.48
N GLY A 265 -5.63 11.96 -7.72
CA GLY A 265 -5.34 12.96 -8.75
C GLY A 265 -5.67 14.40 -8.33
N PRO A 266 -5.21 15.41 -9.08
CA PRO A 266 -4.95 15.33 -10.51
C PRO A 266 -3.48 15.12 -10.91
N TRP A 267 -2.54 15.08 -9.97
CA TRP A 267 -1.12 14.90 -10.30
C TRP A 267 -0.80 13.45 -10.63
N MET A 268 -0.01 13.25 -11.69
CA MET A 268 0.40 11.92 -12.14
C MET A 268 1.36 11.22 -11.17
N PHE A 269 2.22 11.94 -10.45
CA PHE A 269 3.14 11.35 -9.48
C PHE A 269 3.17 12.19 -8.20
N HIS A 270 2.90 11.55 -7.07
CA HIS A 270 2.83 12.20 -5.76
C HIS A 270 4.17 12.18 -5.05
N ARG A 271 4.54 13.28 -4.40
CA ARG A 271 5.75 13.38 -3.57
C ARG A 271 5.43 13.07 -2.12
N GLU A 272 6.43 12.72 -1.31
CA GLU A 272 6.26 12.53 0.14
C GLU A 272 5.67 13.78 0.82
N THR A 273 6.08 14.97 0.33
CA THR A 273 5.60 16.28 0.79
C THR A 273 4.40 16.80 0.00
N GLY A 274 3.78 15.95 -0.84
CA GLY A 274 2.60 16.31 -1.63
C GLY A 274 1.35 16.45 -0.77
N ASN A 275 0.37 17.21 -1.25
CA ASN A 275 -0.86 17.54 -0.51
C ASN A 275 -2.16 17.13 -1.24
N CYS A 276 -2.06 16.38 -2.35
CA CYS A 276 -3.23 15.89 -3.10
C CYS A 276 -3.76 14.61 -2.49
N PHE A 277 -4.28 14.75 -1.28
CA PHE A 277 -4.80 13.64 -0.51
C PHE A 277 -6.16 13.16 -1.01
N CYS A 278 -6.39 11.86 -0.90
CA CYS A 278 -7.71 11.27 -1.06
C CYS A 278 -8.60 11.65 0.13
N ASP A 279 -9.83 12.07 -0.15
CA ASP A 279 -10.84 12.45 0.84
C ASP A 279 -11.71 11.27 1.29
N SER A 280 -11.38 10.03 0.92
CA SER A 280 -12.06 8.85 1.47
C SER A 280 -11.84 8.73 2.98
N HIS A 281 -12.73 8.00 3.65
CA HIS A 281 -12.65 7.77 5.09
C HIS A 281 -11.39 6.99 5.45
N GLU A 282 -11.11 5.94 4.70
CA GLU A 282 -9.96 5.06 4.80
C GLU A 282 -8.65 5.84 4.61
N ALA A 283 -8.59 6.73 3.61
CA ALA A 283 -7.39 7.55 3.40
C ALA A 283 -7.17 8.55 4.55
N ARG A 284 -8.24 9.10 5.16
CA ARG A 284 -8.11 9.95 6.36
C ARG A 284 -7.60 9.15 7.56
N LEU A 285 -8.16 7.97 7.82
CA LEU A 285 -7.71 7.09 8.90
C LEU A 285 -6.24 6.68 8.72
N LEU A 286 -5.84 6.36 7.50
CA LEU A 286 -4.45 6.03 7.20
C LEU A 286 -3.51 7.21 7.49
N ARG A 287 -3.85 8.43 7.05
CA ARG A 287 -3.05 9.63 7.39
C ARG A 287 -3.00 9.92 8.89
N GLN A 288 -4.11 9.69 9.61
CA GLN A 288 -4.14 9.79 11.07
C GLN A 288 -3.22 8.76 11.72
N THR A 289 -3.19 7.54 11.18
CA THR A 289 -2.31 6.45 11.65
C THR A 289 -0.84 6.80 11.41
N GLU A 290 -0.49 7.30 10.23
CA GLU A 290 0.87 7.78 9.93
C GLU A 290 1.31 8.88 10.90
N GLN A 291 0.43 9.85 11.17
CA GLN A 291 0.73 10.95 12.08
C GLN A 291 0.88 10.46 13.52
N ALA A 292 -0.03 9.60 14.00
CA ALA A 292 0.00 9.07 15.36
C ALA A 292 1.28 8.23 15.62
N VAL A 293 1.75 7.48 14.61
CA VAL A 293 3.03 6.77 14.68
C VAL A 293 4.21 7.74 14.78
N LEU A 294 4.24 8.79 13.96
CA LEU A 294 5.33 9.78 14.00
C LEU A 294 5.35 10.59 15.30
N ASP A 295 4.18 10.88 15.87
CA ASP A 295 4.04 11.56 17.17
C ASP A 295 4.55 10.67 18.31
N ALA A 296 4.24 9.36 18.26
CA ALA A 296 4.69 8.38 19.24
C ALA A 296 6.17 8.02 19.08
N ASN A 297 6.67 7.90 17.85
CA ASN A 297 8.06 7.56 17.56
C ASN A 297 8.58 8.39 16.37
N PRO A 298 9.26 9.54 16.65
CA PRO A 298 9.82 10.39 15.60
C PRO A 298 10.94 9.73 14.75
N GLN A 299 11.48 8.59 15.19
CA GLN A 299 12.46 7.80 14.43
C GLN A 299 11.82 6.68 13.59
N ALA A 300 10.49 6.55 13.61
CA ALA A 300 9.78 5.57 12.80
C ALA A 300 9.95 5.84 11.30
N LEU A 301 10.06 4.77 10.52
CA LEU A 301 9.97 4.78 9.06
C LEU A 301 8.52 4.56 8.63
N ILE A 302 7.96 5.47 7.85
CA ILE A 302 6.64 5.29 7.23
C ILE A 302 6.84 5.02 5.75
N VAL A 303 6.39 3.86 5.27
CA VAL A 303 6.55 3.45 3.87
C VAL A 303 5.22 3.48 3.17
N ARG A 304 5.00 4.46 2.29
CA ARG A 304 3.86 4.43 1.37
C ARG A 304 4.22 3.59 0.16
N THR A 305 3.41 2.60 -0.15
CA THR A 305 3.63 1.66 -1.26
C THR A 305 2.31 1.21 -1.90
N ASN A 306 2.41 0.55 -3.05
CA ASN A 306 1.33 -0.25 -3.62
C ASN A 306 1.91 -1.65 -3.87
N ALA A 307 2.01 -2.42 -2.81
CA ALA A 307 2.70 -3.69 -2.85
C ALA A 307 1.74 -4.82 -3.23
N TYR A 308 2.17 -5.69 -4.14
CA TYR A 308 1.46 -6.91 -4.52
C TYR A 308 2.34 -8.14 -4.27
N GLY A 309 1.71 -9.30 -4.08
CA GLY A 309 2.36 -10.57 -3.81
C GLY A 309 1.31 -11.65 -3.63
N TRP A 310 1.74 -12.88 -3.32
CA TRP A 310 0.82 -13.99 -3.12
C TRP A 310 0.04 -13.84 -1.82
N ALA A 311 -1.28 -13.95 -1.87
CA ALA A 311 -2.13 -13.95 -0.71
C ALA A 311 -1.83 -15.18 0.16
N PRO A 312 -1.64 -15.02 1.48
CA PRO A 312 -1.41 -16.15 2.38
C PRO A 312 -2.69 -16.97 2.63
N LEU A 313 -3.85 -16.39 2.33
CA LEU A 313 -5.17 -16.97 2.53
C LEU A 313 -6.06 -16.69 1.32
N PRO A 314 -6.95 -17.61 0.90
CA PRO A 314 -7.82 -17.42 -0.26
C PRO A 314 -8.71 -16.16 -0.19
N GLU A 315 -9.22 -15.83 1.00
CA GLU A 315 -10.03 -14.64 1.24
C GLU A 315 -9.27 -13.32 1.08
N LEU A 316 -7.93 -13.37 1.03
CA LEU A 316 -7.08 -12.20 0.82
C LEU A 316 -6.56 -12.09 -0.62
N ALA A 317 -7.06 -12.94 -1.53
CA ALA A 317 -6.67 -12.97 -2.93
C ALA A 317 -6.66 -11.55 -3.54
N GLY A 318 -5.53 -11.19 -4.12
CA GLY A 318 -5.34 -9.90 -4.75
C GLY A 318 -5.64 -9.93 -6.24
N LEU A 319 -5.33 -8.81 -6.90
CA LEU A 319 -5.42 -8.72 -8.35
C LEU A 319 -4.60 -9.82 -9.08
N PRO A 320 -3.38 -10.21 -8.65
CA PRO A 320 -2.64 -11.26 -9.34
C PRO A 320 -3.38 -12.60 -9.37
N GLU A 321 -3.86 -13.07 -8.21
CA GLU A 321 -4.64 -14.30 -8.08
C GLU A 321 -5.92 -14.24 -8.89
N LEU A 322 -6.68 -13.14 -8.76
CA LEU A 322 -7.93 -12.94 -9.48
C LEU A 322 -7.74 -13.08 -10.99
N VAL A 323 -6.67 -12.48 -11.54
CA VAL A 323 -6.35 -12.58 -12.98
C VAL A 323 -5.97 -14.01 -13.35
N VAL A 324 -5.04 -14.63 -12.62
CA VAL A 324 -4.55 -15.98 -12.93
C VAL A 324 -5.68 -17.00 -12.83
N GLU A 325 -6.46 -16.99 -11.76
CA GLU A 325 -7.55 -17.93 -11.52
C GLU A 325 -8.70 -17.74 -12.51
N THR A 326 -9.11 -16.49 -12.78
CA THR A 326 -10.22 -16.23 -13.71
C THR A 326 -9.86 -16.69 -15.12
N LEU A 327 -8.68 -16.32 -15.62
CA LEU A 327 -8.28 -16.67 -16.98
C LEU A 327 -7.91 -18.14 -17.15
N SER A 328 -7.38 -18.79 -16.10
CA SER A 328 -7.13 -20.24 -16.12
C SER A 328 -8.41 -21.06 -16.23
N ASN A 329 -9.52 -20.52 -15.72
CA ASN A 329 -10.86 -21.11 -15.82
C ASN A 329 -11.63 -20.62 -17.06
N GLU A 330 -10.94 -20.05 -18.06
CA GLU A 330 -11.54 -19.50 -19.28
C GLU A 330 -12.61 -18.42 -19.03
N GLY A 331 -12.54 -17.77 -17.86
CA GLY A 331 -13.45 -16.70 -17.46
C GLY A 331 -13.10 -15.34 -18.04
N GLU A 332 -13.99 -14.38 -17.83
CA GLU A 332 -13.79 -12.98 -18.23
C GLU A 332 -13.64 -12.07 -17.01
N LEU A 333 -12.73 -11.11 -17.10
CA LEU A 333 -12.46 -10.13 -16.05
C LEU A 333 -12.53 -8.71 -16.60
N ARG A 334 -13.27 -7.85 -15.92
CA ARG A 334 -13.41 -6.42 -16.25
C ARG A 334 -12.55 -5.60 -15.31
N LEU A 335 -11.55 -4.91 -15.84
CA LEU A 335 -10.56 -4.18 -15.04
C LEU A 335 -10.50 -2.72 -15.41
N ASP A 336 -10.30 -1.88 -14.40
CA ASP A 336 -10.18 -0.44 -14.60
C ASP A 336 -8.90 -0.09 -15.39
N CYS A 337 -9.04 0.79 -16.39
CA CYS A 337 -7.95 1.26 -17.25
C CYS A 337 -7.54 2.72 -17.01
N GLN A 338 -8.09 3.38 -15.98
CA GLN A 338 -7.92 4.83 -15.74
C GLN A 338 -7.19 5.16 -14.43
N ARG A 339 -7.42 4.41 -13.37
CA ARG A 339 -6.69 4.50 -12.10
C ARG A 339 -5.29 3.96 -12.31
N HIS A 340 -4.30 4.63 -11.75
CA HIS A 340 -2.90 4.25 -11.93
C HIS A 340 -2.16 4.33 -10.61
N ALA A 341 -1.17 3.46 -10.48
CA ALA A 341 -0.24 3.42 -9.38
C ALA A 341 1.16 3.04 -9.87
N THR A 342 2.10 2.96 -8.94
CA THR A 342 3.44 2.39 -9.15
C THR A 342 3.57 1.09 -8.34
N PRO A 343 2.94 -0.01 -8.79
CA PRO A 343 2.94 -1.28 -8.06
C PRO A 343 4.36 -1.86 -7.92
N LEU A 344 4.62 -2.54 -6.80
CA LEU A 344 5.91 -3.16 -6.48
C LEU A 344 5.68 -4.56 -5.91
N LEU A 345 6.45 -5.56 -6.34
CA LEU A 345 6.38 -6.89 -5.74
C LEU A 345 6.90 -6.84 -4.30
N VAL A 346 6.24 -7.53 -3.36
CA VAL A 346 6.69 -7.53 -1.94
C VAL A 346 8.12 -8.05 -1.77
N ALA A 347 8.57 -9.00 -2.61
CA ALA A 347 9.95 -9.47 -2.58
C ALA A 347 10.96 -8.35 -2.88
N ASP A 348 10.66 -7.47 -3.84
CA ASP A 348 11.48 -6.29 -4.12
C ASP A 348 11.37 -5.24 -3.01
N LEU A 349 10.17 -5.05 -2.46
CA LEU A 349 9.96 -4.19 -1.30
C LEU A 349 10.82 -4.65 -0.12
N ALA A 350 10.93 -5.96 0.14
CA ALA A 350 11.75 -6.53 1.20
C ALA A 350 13.22 -6.14 1.05
N VAL A 351 13.76 -6.15 -0.17
CA VAL A 351 15.14 -5.73 -0.46
C VAL A 351 15.33 -4.24 -0.13
N VAL A 352 14.41 -3.39 -0.56
CA VAL A 352 14.51 -1.94 -0.31
C VAL A 352 14.33 -1.62 1.19
N LEU A 353 13.45 -2.33 1.89
CA LEU A 353 13.25 -2.20 3.33
C LEU A 353 14.48 -2.63 4.13
N ASP A 354 15.13 -3.73 3.72
CA ASP A 354 16.37 -4.20 4.36
C ASP A 354 17.46 -3.14 4.29
N GLU A 355 17.69 -2.56 3.11
CA GLU A 355 18.63 -1.44 2.91
C GLU A 355 18.22 -0.18 3.69
N ALA A 356 16.91 0.13 3.75
CA ALA A 356 16.40 1.26 4.52
C ALA A 356 16.64 1.10 6.02
N GLN A 357 16.46 -0.12 6.55
CA GLN A 357 16.72 -0.46 7.94
C GLN A 357 18.22 -0.41 8.26
N GLN A 358 19.08 -0.97 7.42
CA GLN A 358 20.54 -0.88 7.59
C GLN A 358 21.03 0.58 7.64
N ARG A 359 20.40 1.48 6.87
CA ARG A 359 20.69 2.92 6.89
C ARG A 359 19.92 3.71 7.95
N LYS A 360 19.10 3.04 8.77
CA LYS A 360 18.28 3.63 9.83
C LYS A 360 17.45 4.81 9.33
N LEU A 361 16.81 4.62 8.18
CA LEU A 361 15.97 5.68 7.61
C LEU A 361 14.76 5.94 8.50
N ALA A 362 14.43 7.22 8.67
CA ALA A 362 13.28 7.67 9.45
C ALA A 362 12.44 8.70 8.68
N GLY A 363 11.17 8.81 9.07
CA GLY A 363 10.16 9.65 8.44
C GLY A 363 9.47 8.97 7.26
N VAL A 364 8.75 9.76 6.45
CA VAL A 364 7.95 9.24 5.33
C VAL A 364 8.79 9.03 4.08
N TYR A 365 8.72 7.84 3.49
CA TYR A 365 9.31 7.48 2.21
C TYR A 365 8.27 6.84 1.28
N HIS A 366 8.39 7.14 -0.01
CA HIS A 366 7.67 6.42 -1.07
C HIS A 366 8.53 5.29 -1.60
N ILE A 367 7.98 4.07 -1.59
CA ILE A 367 8.62 2.88 -2.14
C ILE A 367 7.61 2.19 -3.08
N GLY A 368 7.42 2.77 -4.27
CA GLY A 368 6.68 2.16 -5.38
C GLY A 368 7.61 1.64 -6.49
N GLY A 369 7.08 0.87 -7.43
CA GLY A 369 7.82 0.37 -8.59
C GLY A 369 8.34 1.47 -9.53
N GLY A 370 9.22 1.07 -10.44
CA GLY A 370 9.81 1.95 -11.45
C GLY A 370 8.87 2.37 -12.58
N GLU A 371 7.68 1.78 -12.65
CA GLU A 371 6.71 1.99 -13.73
C GLU A 371 5.32 2.34 -13.20
N ARG A 372 4.68 3.32 -13.84
CA ARG A 372 3.28 3.68 -13.62
C ARG A 372 2.39 2.84 -14.53
N VAL A 373 1.45 2.10 -13.95
CA VAL A 373 0.52 1.23 -14.68
C VAL A 373 -0.88 1.28 -14.07
N ASN A 374 -1.88 0.88 -14.86
CA ASN A 374 -3.24 0.66 -14.39
C ASN A 374 -3.54 -0.84 -14.23
N PRO A 375 -4.60 -1.24 -13.50
CA PRO A 375 -4.95 -2.64 -13.29
C PRO A 375 -5.15 -3.44 -14.58
N PHE A 376 -5.81 -2.88 -15.59
CA PHE A 376 -5.98 -3.56 -16.88
C PHE A 376 -4.63 -3.88 -17.54
N ARG A 377 -3.73 -2.91 -17.58
CA ARG A 377 -2.39 -3.10 -18.16
C ARG A 377 -1.56 -4.08 -17.33
N PHE A 378 -1.63 -4.01 -16.00
CA PHE A 378 -1.00 -4.98 -15.11
C PHE A 378 -1.48 -6.41 -15.42
N ALA A 379 -2.79 -6.62 -15.56
CA ALA A 379 -3.35 -7.92 -15.89
C ALA A 379 -2.93 -8.42 -17.27
N CYS A 380 -2.85 -7.55 -18.29
CA CYS A 380 -2.33 -7.96 -19.59
C CYS A 380 -0.87 -8.45 -19.50
N LEU A 381 -0.04 -7.77 -18.71
CA LEU A 381 1.37 -8.15 -18.52
C LEU A 381 1.50 -9.45 -17.73
N LEU A 382 0.62 -9.66 -16.74
CA LEU A 382 0.56 -10.88 -15.97
C LEU A 382 0.10 -12.06 -16.84
N ALA A 383 -0.98 -11.90 -17.61
CA ALA A 383 -1.49 -12.94 -18.50
C ALA A 383 -0.45 -13.33 -19.57
N ASP A 384 0.25 -12.35 -20.15
CA ASP A 384 1.38 -12.57 -21.06
C ASP A 384 2.48 -13.43 -20.41
N GLN A 385 2.89 -13.11 -19.18
CA GLN A 385 3.91 -13.85 -18.45
C GLN A 385 3.48 -15.29 -18.10
N PHE A 386 2.20 -15.50 -17.74
CA PHE A 386 1.66 -16.80 -17.35
C PHE A 386 1.15 -17.64 -18.54
N GLY A 387 1.27 -17.14 -19.77
CA GLY A 387 0.77 -17.83 -20.97
C GLY A 387 -0.76 -17.96 -21.03
N LEU A 388 -1.49 -17.03 -20.41
CA LEU A 388 -2.95 -17.02 -20.31
C LEU A 388 -3.58 -16.19 -21.44
N PRO A 389 -4.81 -16.54 -21.89
CA PRO A 389 -5.46 -15.85 -23.01
C PRO A 389 -5.87 -14.42 -22.64
N LEU A 390 -5.36 -13.44 -23.41
CA LEU A 390 -5.72 -12.03 -23.24
C LEU A 390 -7.18 -11.71 -23.58
N ALA A 391 -7.87 -12.58 -24.32
CA ALA A 391 -9.24 -12.37 -24.78
C ALA A 391 -10.26 -12.25 -23.63
N GLY A 392 -9.97 -12.86 -22.47
CA GLY A 392 -10.82 -12.75 -21.27
C GLY A 392 -10.68 -11.40 -20.53
N LEU A 393 -9.74 -10.53 -20.92
CA LEU A 393 -9.52 -9.25 -20.26
C LEU A 393 -10.26 -8.11 -20.96
N ASN A 394 -11.13 -7.45 -20.22
CA ASN A 394 -11.94 -6.34 -20.69
C ASN A 394 -11.60 -5.05 -19.94
N ALA A 395 -11.28 -3.98 -20.67
CA ALA A 395 -11.07 -2.67 -20.08
C ALA A 395 -12.41 -2.03 -19.67
N HIS A 396 -12.42 -1.36 -18.52
CA HIS A 396 -13.56 -0.62 -18.00
C HIS A 396 -13.09 0.73 -17.43
N GLU A 397 -13.99 1.71 -17.41
CA GLU A 397 -13.72 3.03 -16.83
C GLU A 397 -14.58 3.23 -15.59
N LEU A 398 -13.94 3.47 -14.43
CA LEU A 398 -14.67 3.87 -13.23
C LEU A 398 -15.34 5.24 -13.42
N GLY A 399 -16.59 5.32 -12.96
CA GLY A 399 -17.33 6.58 -12.89
C GLY A 399 -16.64 7.60 -11.98
N ALA A 400 -16.97 8.89 -12.15
CA ALA A 400 -16.30 10.00 -11.46
C ALA A 400 -16.27 9.87 -9.92
N ASN A 401 -17.30 9.27 -9.32
CA ASN A 401 -17.36 9.04 -7.87
C ASN A 401 -16.35 7.97 -7.42
N GLY A 402 -16.22 6.87 -8.17
CA GLY A 402 -15.27 5.81 -7.87
C GLY A 402 -13.82 6.32 -7.87
N ARG A 403 -13.50 7.32 -8.69
CA ARG A 403 -12.17 7.94 -8.73
C ARG A 403 -11.79 8.74 -7.47
N ARG A 404 -12.76 9.05 -6.62
CA ARG A 404 -12.54 9.73 -5.33
C ARG A 404 -12.42 8.76 -4.16
N GLU A 405 -12.69 7.48 -4.38
CA GLU A 405 -12.56 6.45 -3.35
C GLU A 405 -11.09 6.06 -3.12
N PHE A 406 -10.87 5.33 -2.02
CA PHE A 406 -9.58 4.77 -1.67
C PHE A 406 -9.03 3.90 -2.81
N GLY A 407 -7.87 4.26 -3.35
CA GLY A 407 -7.24 3.53 -4.46
C GLY A 407 -7.97 3.64 -5.81
N GLY A 408 -9.01 4.47 -5.92
CA GLY A 408 -9.82 4.61 -7.13
C GLY A 408 -9.28 5.61 -8.15
N GLY A 409 -8.33 6.45 -7.76
CA GLY A 409 -7.80 7.55 -8.57
C GLY A 409 -6.35 7.33 -9.04
N GLU A 410 -5.63 8.44 -9.21
CA GLU A 410 -4.20 8.45 -9.49
C GLU A 410 -3.41 8.44 -8.16
N THR A 411 -2.73 7.34 -7.87
CA THR A 411 -1.99 7.12 -6.62
C THR A 411 -0.49 6.93 -6.84
N SER A 412 0.00 7.00 -8.10
CA SER A 412 1.40 6.73 -8.44
C SER A 412 2.38 7.55 -7.59
N LEU A 413 3.38 6.87 -7.04
CA LEU A 413 4.31 7.46 -6.10
C LEU A 413 5.59 7.92 -6.80
N GLN A 414 6.13 9.07 -6.37
CA GLN A 414 7.45 9.53 -6.79
C GLN A 414 8.52 8.97 -5.85
N SER A 415 9.01 7.76 -6.11
CA SER A 415 10.07 7.11 -5.32
C SER A 415 11.49 7.71 -5.53
N ARG A 416 11.61 8.99 -5.89
CA ARG A 416 12.91 9.64 -6.16
C ARG A 416 13.76 9.75 -4.90
N ARG A 417 13.13 10.00 -3.74
CA ARG A 417 13.84 10.18 -2.47
C ARG A 417 14.53 8.88 -2.06
N ILE A 418 13.81 7.76 -2.00
CA ILE A 418 14.39 6.46 -1.62
C ILE A 418 15.50 6.02 -2.57
N ARG A 419 15.29 6.15 -3.89
CA ARG A 419 16.31 5.81 -4.90
C ARG A 419 17.61 6.56 -4.69
N LYS A 420 17.53 7.87 -4.39
CA LYS A 420 18.71 8.70 -4.14
C LYS A 420 19.37 8.36 -2.81
N THR A 421 18.56 8.17 -1.76
CA THR A 421 19.07 7.88 -0.41
C THR A 421 19.79 6.53 -0.35
N LEU A 422 19.25 5.51 -1.03
CA LEU A 422 19.81 4.15 -1.03
C LEU A 422 20.77 3.89 -2.19
N ASN A 423 20.74 4.69 -3.24
CA ASN A 423 21.45 4.44 -4.51
C ASN A 423 21.07 3.09 -5.15
N VAL A 424 19.79 2.72 -5.05
CA VAL A 424 19.24 1.49 -5.65
C VAL A 424 18.28 1.85 -6.80
N PRO A 425 18.29 1.09 -7.90
CA PRO A 425 17.21 1.14 -8.88
C PRO A 425 15.93 0.55 -8.25
N LEU A 426 14.78 0.91 -8.81
CA LEU A 426 13.51 0.27 -8.48
C LEU A 426 13.04 -0.51 -9.71
N PRO A 427 12.55 -1.74 -9.52
CA PRO A 427 12.24 -2.64 -10.62
C PRO A 427 11.04 -2.15 -11.43
N LEU A 428 11.07 -2.42 -12.72
CA LEU A 428 9.94 -2.25 -13.63
C LEU A 428 8.89 -3.34 -13.37
N ILE A 429 7.66 -3.09 -13.82
CA ILE A 429 6.55 -4.01 -13.48
C ILE A 429 6.73 -5.41 -14.05
N ARG A 430 7.38 -5.54 -15.23
CA ARG A 430 7.69 -6.84 -15.84
C ARG A 430 8.69 -7.65 -15.04
N GLU A 431 9.64 -7.00 -14.37
CA GLU A 431 10.63 -7.69 -13.52
C GLU A 431 9.93 -8.30 -12.30
N GLY A 432 9.07 -7.53 -11.64
CA GLY A 432 8.27 -8.05 -10.52
C GLY A 432 7.26 -9.12 -10.95
N ILE A 433 6.63 -9.00 -12.12
CA ILE A 433 5.73 -10.03 -12.66
C ILE A 433 6.48 -11.33 -12.99
N ALA A 434 7.68 -11.23 -13.57
CA ALA A 434 8.53 -12.38 -13.84
C ALA A 434 8.91 -13.11 -12.54
N GLN A 435 9.32 -12.37 -11.51
CA GLN A 435 9.62 -12.96 -10.20
C GLN A 435 8.38 -13.54 -9.51
N LEU A 436 7.21 -12.91 -9.63
CA LEU A 436 5.95 -13.48 -9.14
C LEU A 436 5.62 -14.81 -9.83
N HIS A 437 5.87 -14.91 -11.14
CA HIS A 437 5.73 -16.17 -11.89
C HIS A 437 6.77 -17.21 -11.44
N GLU A 438 8.02 -16.82 -11.18
CA GLU A 438 9.02 -17.74 -10.60
C GLU A 438 8.58 -18.28 -9.22
N GLN A 439 7.98 -17.44 -8.38
CA GLN A 439 7.37 -17.85 -7.12
C GLN A 439 6.23 -18.86 -7.34
N HIS A 440 5.40 -18.65 -8.37
CA HIS A 440 4.33 -19.57 -8.73
C HIS A 440 4.87 -20.97 -9.06
N VAL A 441 5.87 -21.06 -9.93
CA VAL A 441 6.40 -22.36 -10.41
C VAL A 441 7.30 -23.06 -9.39
N SER A 442 7.89 -22.33 -8.45
CA SER A 442 8.78 -22.89 -7.43
C SER A 442 8.08 -23.44 -6.18
N GLY A 443 6.74 -23.33 -6.11
CA GLY A 443 5.99 -23.71 -4.91
C GLY A 443 6.14 -22.70 -3.76
N TYR A 444 6.54 -21.45 -4.04
CA TYR A 444 6.68 -20.41 -3.00
C TYR A 444 5.40 -20.21 -2.19
N ARG A 445 4.23 -20.38 -2.81
CA ARG A 445 2.93 -20.27 -2.15
C ARG A 445 2.74 -21.32 -1.04
N ASP A 446 3.37 -22.48 -1.17
CA ASP A 446 3.28 -23.58 -0.20
C ASP A 446 3.96 -23.24 1.13
N ARG A 447 4.72 -22.13 1.17
CA ARG A 447 5.27 -21.55 2.41
C ARG A 447 4.18 -21.01 3.34
N PHE A 448 2.99 -20.75 2.82
CA PHE A 448 1.84 -20.29 3.59
C PHE A 448 0.92 -21.48 3.84
N SER A 449 0.71 -21.83 5.11
CA SER A 449 -0.29 -22.82 5.49
C SER A 449 -1.23 -22.26 6.54
N HIS A 450 -2.52 -22.56 6.41
CA HIS A 450 -3.53 -22.24 7.40
C HIS A 450 -4.04 -23.53 8.02
N GLU A 451 -4.19 -23.56 9.33
CA GLU A 451 -5.03 -24.59 9.93
C GLU A 451 -6.46 -24.29 9.49
N ALA A 452 -7.08 -25.21 8.77
CA ALA A 452 -8.52 -25.16 8.59
C ALA A 452 -9.13 -25.23 10.00
N LEU A 453 -9.57 -24.10 10.53
CA LEU A 453 -10.36 -24.08 11.75
C LEU A 453 -11.60 -24.93 11.46
N GLU A 454 -11.58 -26.20 11.91
CA GLU A 454 -12.80 -26.96 12.07
C GLU A 454 -13.73 -26.09 12.91
N LEU A 455 -14.77 -25.55 12.26
CA LEU A 455 -15.89 -24.90 12.92
C LEU A 455 -16.36 -25.85 14.01
N ILE A 456 -15.97 -25.59 15.26
CA ILE A 456 -16.53 -26.27 16.41
C ILE A 456 -18.04 -25.98 16.33
N PRO A 457 -18.89 -26.99 16.04
CA PRO A 457 -20.32 -26.72 15.95
C PRO A 457 -20.76 -26.18 17.30
N ALA A 458 -21.35 -24.99 17.28
CA ALA A 458 -21.91 -24.36 18.47
C ALA A 458 -22.75 -25.41 19.19
N ARG A 459 -22.31 -25.80 20.40
CA ARG A 459 -23.08 -26.67 21.28
C ARG A 459 -24.43 -26.01 21.48
N ALA A 460 -25.47 -26.61 20.91
CA ALA A 460 -26.85 -26.29 21.23
C ALA A 460 -27.03 -26.44 22.75
N ALA A 461 -27.41 -25.34 23.40
CA ALA A 461 -27.81 -25.29 24.80
C ALA A 461 -29.25 -24.80 24.87
#